data_AF-A0A372JFW6-F1
#
_entry.id   AF-A0A372JFW6-F1
#
_cell.length_a   1.000
_cell.length_b   1.000
_cell.length_c   1.000
_cell.angle_alpha   90.00
_cell.angle_beta   90.00
_cell.angle_gamma   90.00
#
_symmetry.space_group_name_H-M   'P 1'
#
loop_
_entity.id
_entity.type
_entity.pdbx_description
1 polymer ?
#
loop_
_entity_poly.entity_id
_entity_poly.type
_entity_poly.pdbx_seq_one_letter_code
_entity_poly.pdbx_strand_id
1 'polypeptide(L)'
;MTEPERVALRVLAAACTALPLGAAVLVSLAEAAREWGRHDSHSTDWIAIAVALAPMLTGSLLWTRRVARSAPPAPPTPEQVERARERLAAAVLVQWRTEAAVRRLDDPAPLAVRWRLSGPMDRPEHALPRPAGPGGPFHGGIVGDGDRIPELAARFRALPRRRLMITGGPGAGKTTLAVLLVRELLEDPEPGEPVPVLLPLTGWDPAAEPLGPWLARRVGEQCPSLLAADVGRDAPAELVGRGLVLPVLDGLDEQPEALRPVVLAALNSTGWPASRPLVLTGRTREYADAVAAPGGDVLTGA
;
A
#
# COMPACT_ATOMS: atom_id res chain seq x y z
N MET A 1 24.59 2.94 10.32
CA MET A 1 24.58 1.48 10.52
C MET A 1 24.30 0.80 9.20
N THR A 2 25.33 0.14 8.66
CA THR A 2 25.25 -0.60 7.41
C THR A 2 24.51 -1.92 7.63
N GLU A 3 23.90 -2.48 6.59
CA GLU A 3 23.18 -3.76 6.63
C GLU A 3 23.99 -4.93 7.25
N PRO A 4 25.31 -5.09 7.02
CA PRO A 4 26.10 -6.13 7.68
C PRO A 4 26.22 -5.96 9.20
N GLU A 5 26.21 -4.73 9.73
CA GLU A 5 26.26 -4.48 11.18
C GLU A 5 24.98 -4.95 11.88
N ARG A 6 23.82 -4.84 11.21
CA ARG A 6 22.53 -5.33 11.74
C ARG A 6 22.46 -6.86 11.80
N VAL A 7 23.11 -7.53 10.84
CA VAL A 7 23.20 -9.00 10.81
C VAL A 7 24.15 -9.48 11.92
N ALA A 8 25.30 -8.84 12.11
CA ALA A 8 26.25 -9.16 13.18
C ALA A 8 25.63 -8.99 14.58
N LEU A 9 24.86 -7.91 14.81
CA LEU A 9 24.15 -7.67 16.07
C LEU A 9 23.06 -8.72 16.35
N ARG A 10 22.37 -9.23 15.32
CA ARG A 10 21.36 -10.30 15.47
C ARG A 10 22.00 -11.66 15.74
N VAL A 11 23.14 -11.95 15.12
CA VAL A 11 23.93 -13.17 15.40
C VAL A 11 24.51 -13.14 16.81
N LEU A 12 25.02 -11.99 17.26
CA LEU A 12 25.48 -11.78 18.64
C LEU A 12 24.35 -11.89 19.66
N ALA A 13 23.16 -11.33 19.38
CA ALA A 13 22.00 -11.48 20.25
C ALA A 13 21.53 -12.95 20.34
N ALA A 14 21.51 -13.67 19.22
CA ALA A 14 21.19 -15.10 19.19
C ALA A 14 22.22 -15.94 19.99
N ALA A 15 23.51 -15.63 19.86
CA ALA A 15 24.59 -16.27 20.63
C ALA A 15 24.50 -15.96 22.13
N CYS A 16 24.19 -14.71 22.51
CA CYS A 16 24.00 -14.30 23.90
C CYS A 16 22.80 -14.97 24.58
N THR A 17 21.77 -15.36 23.83
CA THR A 17 20.61 -16.11 24.37
C THR A 17 20.80 -17.63 24.39
N ALA A 18 21.74 -18.18 23.61
CA ALA A 18 22.09 -19.60 23.65
C ALA A 18 22.99 -19.95 24.85
N LEU A 19 23.80 -19.00 25.32
CA LEU A 19 24.67 -19.14 26.49
C LEU A 19 23.94 -19.50 27.80
N PRO A 20 22.84 -18.84 28.21
CA PRO A 20 22.11 -19.21 29.43
C PRO A 20 21.39 -20.56 29.33
N LEU A 21 20.94 -20.96 28.11
CA LEU A 21 20.36 -22.29 27.86
C LEU A 21 21.43 -23.38 27.99
N GLY A 22 22.63 -23.16 27.47
CA GLY A 22 23.79 -24.05 27.66
C GLY A 22 24.23 -24.12 29.12
N ALA A 23 24.20 -23.01 29.86
CA ALA A 23 24.52 -22.97 31.28
C ALA A 23 23.51 -23.76 32.12
N ALA A 24 22.20 -23.65 31.83
CA ALA A 24 21.18 -24.45 32.50
C ALA A 24 21.35 -25.96 32.24
N VAL A 25 21.70 -26.34 31.00
CA VAL A 25 22.03 -27.73 30.64
C VAL A 25 23.23 -28.24 31.44
N LEU A 26 24.29 -27.42 31.56
CA LEU A 26 25.50 -27.79 32.31
C LEU A 26 25.23 -27.91 33.81
N VAL A 27 24.37 -27.06 34.39
CA VAL A 27 23.98 -27.15 35.80
C VAL A 27 23.16 -28.41 36.06
N SER A 28 22.17 -28.72 35.22
CA SER A 28 21.36 -29.94 35.37
C SER A 28 22.18 -31.22 35.13
N LEU A 29 23.11 -31.21 34.17
CA LEU A 29 24.05 -32.33 33.97
C LEU A 29 25.02 -32.48 35.16
N ALA A 30 25.47 -31.37 35.76
CA ALA A 30 26.34 -31.39 36.92
C ALA A 30 25.63 -31.89 38.19
N GLU A 31 24.35 -31.57 38.36
CA GLU A 31 23.52 -32.10 39.46
C GLU A 31 23.25 -33.60 39.28
N ALA A 32 22.86 -34.03 38.08
CA ALA A 32 22.68 -35.45 37.76
C ALA A 32 23.98 -36.27 37.94
N ALA A 33 25.14 -35.70 37.58
CA ALA A 33 26.44 -36.33 37.80
C ALA A 33 26.85 -36.38 39.28
N ARG A 34 26.41 -35.43 40.11
CA ARG A 34 26.63 -35.46 41.57
C ARG A 34 25.78 -36.51 42.28
N GLU A 35 24.56 -36.75 41.77
CA GLU A 35 23.68 -37.81 42.27
C GLU A 35 24.16 -39.21 41.86
N TRP A 36 24.78 -39.34 40.67
CA TRP A 36 25.41 -40.56 40.17
C TRP A 36 26.47 -41.13 41.13
N GLY A 37 27.21 -40.28 41.83
CA GLY A 37 28.30 -40.70 42.75
C GLY A 37 27.84 -41.31 44.08
N ARG A 38 26.52 -41.41 44.34
CA ARG A 38 25.98 -41.72 45.67
C ARG A 38 25.15 -43.00 45.78
N HIS A 39 24.83 -43.73 44.72
CA HIS A 39 23.94 -44.90 44.79
C HIS A 39 24.42 -46.09 43.94
N ASP A 40 24.49 -47.28 44.57
CA ASP A 40 24.65 -48.57 43.91
C ASP A 40 23.27 -49.14 43.49
N SER A 41 23.15 -49.51 42.20
CA SER A 41 22.15 -50.35 41.53
C SER A 41 20.87 -49.75 40.89
N HIS A 42 20.87 -49.83 39.55
CA HIS A 42 19.88 -50.36 38.58
C HIS A 42 18.39 -49.91 38.56
N SER A 43 18.06 -49.26 37.44
CA SER A 43 16.81 -49.29 36.61
C SER A 43 15.87 -48.08 36.64
N THR A 44 15.93 -47.20 37.65
CA THR A 44 15.06 -46.01 37.73
C THR A 44 15.66 -44.73 37.13
N ASP A 45 16.97 -44.70 36.88
CA ASP A 45 17.70 -43.48 36.53
C ASP A 45 17.44 -42.97 35.10
N TRP A 46 17.10 -43.85 34.16
CA TRP A 46 16.76 -43.45 32.79
C TRP A 46 15.42 -42.72 32.69
N ILE A 47 14.49 -42.97 33.62
CA ILE A 47 13.18 -42.31 33.65
C ILE A 47 13.37 -40.83 34.01
N ALA A 48 14.22 -40.52 34.99
CA ALA A 48 14.52 -39.14 35.39
C ALA A 48 15.17 -38.35 34.23
N ILE A 49 16.14 -38.98 33.53
CA ILE A 49 16.80 -38.38 32.37
C ILE A 49 15.80 -38.14 31.22
N ALA A 50 14.93 -39.13 30.94
CA ALA A 50 13.92 -39.00 29.88
C ALA A 50 12.90 -37.89 30.19
N VAL A 51 12.44 -37.78 31.44
CA VAL A 51 11.50 -36.74 31.89
C VAL A 51 12.14 -35.35 31.81
N ALA A 52 13.43 -35.21 32.11
CA ALA A 52 14.15 -33.93 32.01
C ALA A 52 14.41 -33.50 30.55
N LEU A 53 14.73 -34.45 29.66
CA LEU A 53 15.05 -34.15 28.26
C LEU A 53 13.82 -33.92 27.38
N ALA A 54 12.69 -34.56 27.68
CA ALA A 54 11.47 -34.44 26.88
C ALA A 54 10.98 -32.98 26.68
N PRO A 55 10.83 -32.13 27.72
CA PRO A 55 10.42 -30.74 27.53
C PRO A 55 11.48 -29.90 26.83
N MET A 56 12.76 -30.21 26.98
CA MET A 56 13.85 -29.52 26.27
C MET A 56 13.86 -29.85 24.78
N LEU A 57 13.70 -31.13 24.42
CA LEU A 57 13.59 -31.57 23.03
C LEU A 57 12.31 -31.03 22.39
N THR A 58 11.20 -31.04 23.12
CA THR A 58 9.93 -30.47 22.65
C THR A 58 10.04 -28.96 22.48
N GLY A 59 10.62 -28.25 23.45
CA GLY A 59 10.88 -26.81 23.38
C GLY A 59 11.82 -26.44 22.23
N SER A 60 12.89 -27.21 22.04
CA SER A 60 13.82 -27.05 20.92
C SER A 60 13.15 -27.33 19.58
N LEU A 61 12.33 -28.37 19.46
CA LEU A 61 11.57 -28.68 18.25
C LEU A 61 10.52 -27.60 17.93
N LEU A 62 9.83 -27.09 18.95
CA LEU A 62 8.86 -26.00 18.79
C LEU A 62 9.56 -24.69 18.45
N TRP A 63 10.71 -24.41 19.05
CA TRP A 63 11.52 -23.22 18.77
C TRP A 63 12.13 -23.28 17.37
N THR A 64 12.74 -24.40 16.97
CA THR A 64 13.25 -24.60 15.60
C THR A 64 12.12 -24.53 14.57
N ARG A 65 10.94 -25.10 14.84
CA ARG A 65 9.76 -24.91 13.99
C ARG A 65 9.30 -23.46 13.96
N ARG A 66 9.35 -22.75 15.08
CA ARG A 66 8.99 -21.32 15.15
C ARG A 66 9.98 -20.46 14.38
N VAL A 67 11.28 -20.70 14.53
CA VAL A 67 12.36 -20.00 13.82
C VAL A 67 12.34 -20.33 12.33
N ALA A 68 12.08 -21.59 11.94
CA ALA A 68 11.90 -21.97 10.54
C ALA A 68 10.67 -21.32 9.90
N ARG A 69 9.57 -21.14 10.66
CA ARG A 69 8.42 -20.33 10.23
C ARG A 69 8.71 -18.82 10.20
N SER A 70 9.67 -18.37 11.00
CA SER A 70 10.17 -16.98 11.05
C SER A 70 11.31 -16.72 10.06
N ALA A 71 11.75 -17.70 9.27
CA ALA A 71 12.66 -17.45 8.17
C ALA A 71 12.06 -16.36 7.27
N PRO A 72 12.85 -15.41 6.77
CA PRO A 72 12.36 -14.42 5.83
C PRO A 72 11.64 -15.15 4.71
N PRO A 73 10.35 -14.86 4.45
CA PRO A 73 9.65 -15.49 3.34
C PRO A 73 10.46 -15.24 2.07
N ALA A 74 10.52 -16.25 1.19
CA ALA A 74 11.06 -16.02 -0.14
C ALA A 74 10.32 -14.84 -0.78
N PRO A 75 11.02 -13.96 -1.53
CA PRO A 75 10.36 -12.88 -2.23
C PRO A 75 9.27 -13.45 -3.15
N PRO A 76 8.13 -12.76 -3.30
CA PRO A 76 7.05 -13.28 -4.11
C PRO A 76 7.49 -13.40 -5.57
N THR A 77 7.09 -14.50 -6.20
CA THR A 77 7.40 -14.74 -7.60
C THR A 77 6.65 -13.74 -8.50
N PRO A 78 7.15 -13.46 -9.72
CA PRO A 78 6.43 -12.60 -10.67
C PRO A 78 4.99 -13.06 -10.93
N GLU A 79 4.78 -14.38 -10.97
CA GLU A 79 3.45 -15.00 -11.13
C GLU A 79 2.51 -14.72 -9.95
N GLN A 80 3.05 -14.72 -8.71
CA GLN A 80 2.26 -14.37 -7.52
C GLN A 80 1.84 -12.90 -7.54
N VAL A 81 2.77 -12.02 -7.92
CA VAL A 81 2.50 -10.58 -8.05
C VAL A 81 1.46 -10.31 -9.12
N GLU A 82 1.56 -10.98 -10.27
CA GLU A 82 0.60 -10.83 -11.35
C GLU A 82 -0.79 -11.36 -10.95
N ARG A 83 -0.85 -12.52 -10.29
CA ARG A 83 -2.10 -13.06 -9.74
C ARG A 83 -2.70 -12.11 -8.69
N ALA A 84 -1.88 -11.49 -7.86
CA ALA A 84 -2.32 -10.47 -6.91
C ALA A 84 -2.92 -9.25 -7.62
N ARG A 85 -2.26 -8.79 -8.69
CA ARG A 85 -2.69 -7.65 -9.52
C ARG A 85 -4.04 -7.93 -10.17
N GLU A 86 -4.19 -9.09 -10.83
CA GLU A 86 -5.44 -9.53 -11.45
C GLU A 86 -6.57 -9.65 -10.42
N ARG A 87 -6.28 -10.23 -9.25
CA ARG A 87 -7.26 -10.38 -8.18
C ARG A 87 -7.70 -9.03 -7.61
N LEU A 88 -6.77 -8.09 -7.44
CA LEU A 88 -7.10 -6.72 -7.04
C LEU A 88 -7.99 -6.05 -8.08
N ALA A 89 -7.63 -6.11 -9.37
CA ALA A 89 -8.40 -5.52 -10.46
C ALA A 89 -9.83 -6.08 -10.52
N ALA A 90 -9.97 -7.41 -10.43
CA ALA A 90 -11.27 -8.07 -10.42
C ALA A 90 -12.12 -7.65 -9.21
N ALA A 91 -11.54 -7.62 -8.01
CA ALA A 91 -12.25 -7.24 -6.79
C ALA A 91 -12.74 -5.79 -6.84
N VAL A 92 -11.88 -4.87 -7.29
CA VAL A 92 -12.21 -3.44 -7.39
C VAL A 92 -13.27 -3.20 -8.47
N LEU A 93 -13.19 -3.88 -9.62
CA LEU A 93 -14.20 -3.77 -10.67
C LEU A 93 -15.56 -4.26 -10.20
N VAL A 94 -15.62 -5.40 -9.48
CA VAL A 94 -16.87 -5.92 -8.90
C VAL A 94 -17.46 -4.94 -7.90
N GLN A 95 -16.63 -4.37 -7.02
CA GLN A 95 -17.06 -3.37 -6.05
C GLN A 95 -17.72 -2.17 -6.75
N TRP A 96 -17.05 -1.55 -7.73
CA TRP A 96 -17.56 -0.34 -8.38
C TRP A 96 -18.73 -0.60 -9.33
N ARG A 97 -18.81 -1.78 -9.96
CA ARG A 97 -20.03 -2.17 -10.70
C ARG A 97 -21.23 -2.30 -9.78
N THR A 98 -21.04 -2.92 -8.62
CA THR A 98 -22.10 -3.08 -7.61
C THR A 98 -22.54 -1.71 -7.09
N GLU A 99 -21.58 -0.84 -6.78
CA GLU A 99 -21.86 0.49 -6.25
C GLU A 99 -22.48 1.43 -7.31
N ALA A 100 -22.03 1.36 -8.55
CA ALA A 100 -22.63 2.09 -9.67
C ALA A 100 -24.09 1.68 -9.89
N ALA A 101 -24.40 0.38 -9.80
CA ALA A 101 -25.76 -0.13 -9.89
C ALA A 101 -26.65 0.37 -8.74
N VAL A 102 -26.16 0.32 -7.49
CA VAL A 102 -26.88 0.84 -6.31
C VAL A 102 -27.16 2.33 -6.44
N ARG A 103 -26.20 3.10 -6.94
CA ARG A 103 -26.32 4.55 -7.14
C ARG A 103 -27.05 4.93 -8.44
N ARG A 104 -27.52 3.95 -9.22
CA ARG A 104 -28.15 4.12 -10.54
C ARG A 104 -27.35 5.07 -11.43
N LEU A 105 -26.03 4.91 -11.43
CA LEU A 105 -25.15 5.77 -12.22
C LEU A 105 -25.40 5.64 -13.73
N ASP A 106 -26.02 4.54 -14.17
CA ASP A 106 -26.28 4.22 -15.58
C ASP A 106 -27.78 4.12 -15.95
N ASP A 107 -28.71 4.51 -15.06
CA ASP A 107 -30.16 4.35 -15.26
C ASP A 107 -30.94 5.66 -15.00
N PRO A 108 -31.69 6.23 -15.97
CA PRO A 108 -31.92 5.74 -17.35
C PRO A 108 -30.82 6.11 -18.36
N ALA A 109 -29.83 6.91 -17.96
CA ALA A 109 -28.65 7.27 -18.75
C ALA A 109 -27.47 7.57 -17.80
N PRO A 110 -26.20 7.57 -18.27
CA PRO A 110 -25.04 7.89 -17.44
C PRO A 110 -25.25 9.21 -16.67
N LEU A 111 -25.00 9.18 -15.37
CA LEU A 111 -25.21 10.33 -14.49
C LEU A 111 -24.41 11.53 -15.02
N ALA A 112 -25.11 12.62 -15.32
CA ALA A 112 -24.55 13.80 -15.98
C ALA A 112 -23.66 14.62 -15.04
N VAL A 113 -22.48 14.11 -14.71
CA VAL A 113 -21.45 14.86 -14.00
C VAL A 113 -20.74 15.74 -15.02
N ARG A 114 -21.03 17.03 -15.00
CA ARG A 114 -20.33 18.02 -15.83
C ARG A 114 -18.94 18.26 -15.27
N TRP A 115 -17.92 18.01 -16.07
CA TRP A 115 -16.53 18.25 -15.71
C TRP A 115 -15.85 19.10 -16.77
N ARG A 116 -14.77 19.78 -16.36
CA ARG A 116 -13.92 20.54 -17.27
C ARG A 116 -12.47 20.25 -16.95
N LEU A 117 -11.72 19.80 -17.96
CA LEU A 117 -10.28 19.67 -17.81
C LEU A 117 -9.66 21.07 -17.87
N SER A 118 -9.12 21.52 -16.74
CA SER A 118 -8.39 22.78 -16.65
C SER A 118 -6.91 22.54 -16.98
N GLY A 119 -6.20 23.60 -17.40
CA GLY A 119 -4.76 23.52 -17.66
C GLY A 119 -3.97 23.05 -16.43
N PRO A 120 -2.70 22.66 -16.62
CA PRO A 120 -1.87 22.21 -15.51
C PRO A 120 -1.76 23.32 -14.46
N MET A 121 -1.89 22.93 -13.19
CA MET A 121 -1.72 23.83 -12.06
C MET A 121 -0.28 23.82 -11.54
N ASP A 122 0.62 23.07 -12.17
CA ASP A 122 2.03 22.99 -11.78
C ASP A 122 2.69 24.36 -11.80
N ARG A 123 3.53 24.59 -10.80
CA ARG A 123 4.40 25.76 -10.78
C ARG A 123 5.41 25.66 -11.94
N PRO A 124 5.83 26.79 -12.55
CA PRO A 124 6.73 26.80 -13.70
C PRO A 124 8.01 25.97 -13.51
N GLU A 125 8.52 25.90 -12.28
CA GLU A 125 9.71 25.14 -11.88
C GLU A 125 9.54 23.62 -11.90
N HIS A 126 8.30 23.12 -11.80
CA HIS A 126 8.01 21.67 -11.82
C HIS A 126 7.46 21.19 -13.15
N ALA A 127 7.12 22.12 -14.06
CA ALA A 127 6.53 21.84 -15.35
C ALA A 127 7.53 21.15 -16.30
N LEU A 128 7.20 19.94 -16.75
CA LEU A 128 7.93 19.27 -17.82
C LEU A 128 7.79 20.01 -19.17
N PRO A 129 8.79 19.88 -20.06
CA PRO A 129 8.72 20.42 -21.42
C PRO A 129 7.46 19.92 -22.14
N ARG A 130 6.61 20.84 -22.61
CA ARG A 130 5.36 20.50 -23.28
C ARG A 130 5.62 19.96 -24.69
N PRO A 131 4.92 18.91 -25.13
CA PRO A 131 4.71 18.71 -26.56
C PRO A 131 3.83 19.87 -27.06
N ALA A 132 4.47 20.88 -27.66
CA ALA A 132 3.80 22.00 -28.30
C ALA A 132 3.17 21.51 -29.61
N GLY A 133 1.90 21.13 -29.56
CA GLY A 133 1.14 20.74 -30.74
C GLY A 133 -0.36 20.64 -30.46
N PRO A 134 -1.21 20.66 -31.50
CA PRO A 134 -2.68 20.57 -31.41
C PRO A 134 -3.24 19.23 -30.86
N GLY A 135 -2.44 18.43 -30.13
CA GLY A 135 -2.83 17.16 -29.51
C GLY A 135 -2.37 16.99 -28.06
N GLY A 136 -1.88 18.03 -27.39
CA GLY A 136 -1.51 17.94 -25.97
C GLY A 136 -2.71 17.64 -25.05
N PRO A 137 -2.52 17.00 -23.89
CA PRO A 137 -3.61 16.56 -23.01
C PRO A 137 -4.51 17.68 -22.50
N PHE A 138 -4.05 18.95 -22.56
CA PHE A 138 -4.80 20.13 -22.15
C PHE A 138 -5.33 20.97 -23.33
N HIS A 139 -5.08 20.56 -24.58
CA HIS A 139 -5.52 21.30 -25.75
C HIS A 139 -7.06 21.29 -25.83
N GLY A 140 -7.64 22.47 -26.08
CA GLY A 140 -9.08 22.63 -26.34
C GLY A 140 -10.02 22.65 -25.14
N GLY A 141 -9.52 22.64 -23.89
CA GLY A 141 -10.35 22.81 -22.67
C GLY A 141 -11.66 22.02 -22.71
N ILE A 142 -11.60 20.70 -22.56
CA ILE A 142 -12.81 19.87 -22.70
C ILE A 142 -13.77 20.15 -21.56
N VAL A 143 -15.02 20.37 -21.93
CA VAL A 143 -16.18 20.13 -21.08
C VAL A 143 -16.78 18.78 -21.49
N GLY A 144 -16.99 17.91 -20.51
CA GLY A 144 -17.62 16.61 -20.73
C GLY A 144 -18.69 16.34 -19.68
N ASP A 145 -19.67 15.53 -20.06
CA ASP A 145 -20.64 14.95 -19.13
C ASP A 145 -20.23 13.48 -18.85
N GLY A 146 -21.12 12.68 -18.25
CA GLY A 146 -20.83 11.29 -17.87
C GLY A 146 -20.59 10.33 -19.04
N ASP A 147 -20.84 10.76 -20.28
CA ASP A 147 -20.62 10.01 -21.52
C ASP A 147 -19.21 10.14 -22.10
N ARG A 148 -18.43 11.15 -21.66
CA ARG A 148 -17.06 11.42 -22.15
C ARG A 148 -15.96 10.90 -21.23
N ILE A 149 -16.29 9.94 -20.35
CA ILE A 149 -15.33 9.32 -19.44
C ILE A 149 -14.17 8.60 -20.17
N PRO A 150 -14.39 7.90 -21.31
CA PRO A 150 -13.29 7.33 -22.08
C PRO A 150 -12.26 8.39 -22.52
N GLU A 151 -12.72 9.59 -22.87
CA GLU A 151 -11.85 10.69 -23.25
C GLU A 151 -11.09 11.28 -22.05
N LEU A 152 -11.72 11.32 -20.87
CA LEU A 152 -11.05 11.69 -19.62
C LEU A 152 -9.94 10.68 -19.29
N ALA A 153 -10.20 9.38 -19.41
CA ALA A 153 -9.21 8.33 -19.17
C ALA A 153 -8.04 8.42 -20.16
N ALA A 154 -8.31 8.61 -21.45
CA ALA A 154 -7.28 8.81 -22.46
C ALA A 154 -6.40 10.04 -22.17
N ARG A 155 -7.00 11.16 -21.75
CA ARG A 155 -6.24 12.36 -21.36
C ARG A 155 -5.44 12.17 -20.10
N PHE A 156 -5.99 11.46 -19.11
CA PHE A 156 -5.27 11.09 -17.90
C PHE A 156 -4.02 10.27 -18.23
N ARG A 157 -4.14 9.25 -19.10
CA ARG A 157 -3.02 8.42 -19.57
C ARG A 157 -1.95 9.21 -20.31
N ALA A 158 -2.36 10.24 -21.04
CA ALA A 158 -1.47 11.14 -21.79
C ALA A 158 -0.75 12.18 -20.91
N LEU A 159 -1.08 12.29 -19.62
CA LEU A 159 -0.33 13.14 -18.69
C LEU A 159 1.05 12.52 -18.42
N PRO A 160 2.15 13.29 -18.43
CA PRO A 160 3.50 12.77 -18.23
C PRO A 160 3.68 11.97 -16.93
N ARG A 161 3.06 12.44 -15.84
CA ARG A 161 3.10 11.79 -14.53
C ARG A 161 1.81 11.08 -14.16
N ARG A 162 0.76 11.17 -15.00
CA ARG A 162 -0.59 10.63 -14.70
C ARG A 162 -1.08 11.04 -13.30
N ARG A 163 -0.89 12.31 -12.93
CA ARG A 163 -1.38 12.89 -11.67
C ARG A 163 -2.48 13.90 -11.95
N LEU A 164 -3.65 13.69 -11.33
CA LEU A 164 -4.88 14.44 -11.61
C LEU A 164 -5.51 14.94 -10.31
N MET A 165 -5.85 16.23 -10.26
CA MET A 165 -6.66 16.81 -9.20
C MET A 165 -8.10 17.05 -9.71
N ILE A 166 -9.07 16.40 -9.08
CA ILE A 166 -10.50 16.61 -9.34
C ILE A 166 -11.04 17.60 -8.30
N THR A 167 -11.32 18.83 -8.75
CA THR A 167 -11.90 19.87 -7.88
C THR A 167 -13.35 20.17 -8.21
N GLY A 168 -14.11 20.61 -7.22
CA GLY A 168 -15.50 21.06 -7.40
C GLY A 168 -16.18 21.38 -6.07
N GLY A 169 -17.29 22.13 -6.13
CA GLY A 169 -18.08 22.50 -4.96
C GLY A 169 -18.71 21.29 -4.23
N PRO A 170 -19.37 21.53 -3.08
CA PRO A 170 -20.19 20.52 -2.41
C PRO A 170 -21.25 19.98 -3.37
N GLY A 171 -21.44 18.65 -3.40
CA GLY A 171 -22.42 18.01 -4.29
C GLY A 171 -22.09 18.02 -5.78
N ALA A 172 -20.93 18.53 -6.20
CA ALA A 172 -20.56 18.60 -7.63
C ALA A 172 -20.24 17.25 -8.30
N GLY A 173 -20.43 16.12 -7.60
CA GLY A 173 -20.20 14.79 -8.16
C GLY A 173 -18.73 14.37 -8.28
N LYS A 174 -17.80 14.94 -7.48
CA LYS A 174 -16.37 14.59 -7.50
C LYS A 174 -16.11 13.10 -7.31
N THR A 175 -16.67 12.51 -6.25
CA THR A 175 -16.59 11.07 -5.98
C THR A 175 -17.21 10.27 -7.13
N THR A 176 -18.34 10.72 -7.69
CA THR A 176 -18.96 10.08 -8.86
C THR A 176 -18.02 10.08 -10.06
N LEU A 177 -17.36 11.21 -10.37
CA LEU A 177 -16.39 11.29 -11.46
C LEU A 177 -15.18 10.36 -11.22
N ALA A 178 -14.70 10.30 -9.98
CA ALA A 178 -13.61 9.41 -9.60
C ALA A 178 -14.00 7.92 -9.78
N VAL A 179 -15.22 7.54 -9.39
CA VAL A 179 -15.76 6.19 -9.60
C VAL A 179 -15.87 5.86 -11.10
N LEU A 180 -16.40 6.78 -11.90
CA LEU A 180 -16.53 6.59 -13.35
C LEU A 180 -15.15 6.42 -14.00
N LEU A 181 -14.17 7.23 -13.61
CA LEU A 181 -12.78 7.11 -14.08
C LEU A 181 -12.16 5.76 -13.69
N VAL A 182 -12.30 5.34 -12.42
CA VAL A 182 -11.78 4.04 -11.93
C VAL A 182 -12.37 2.89 -12.74
N ARG A 183 -13.69 2.93 -13.00
CA ARG A 183 -14.37 1.92 -13.80
C ARG A 183 -13.83 1.88 -15.23
N GLU A 184 -13.73 3.03 -15.90
CA GLU A 184 -13.22 3.11 -17.27
C GLU A 184 -11.80 2.53 -17.38
N LEU A 185 -10.91 2.90 -16.46
CA LEU A 185 -9.52 2.40 -16.42
C LEU A 185 -9.43 0.90 -16.16
N LEU A 186 -10.44 0.28 -15.53
CA LEU A 186 -10.52 -1.16 -15.30
C LEU A 186 -11.21 -1.92 -16.45
N GLU A 187 -12.10 -1.26 -17.19
CA GLU A 187 -12.82 -1.86 -18.31
C GLU A 187 -11.98 -1.89 -19.59
N ASP A 188 -11.08 -0.93 -19.77
CA ASP A 188 -10.12 -0.87 -20.89
C ASP A 188 -8.68 -0.65 -20.40
N PRO A 189 -8.05 -1.62 -19.70
CA PRO A 189 -6.71 -1.44 -19.14
C PRO A 189 -5.61 -1.54 -20.22
N GLU A 190 -4.63 -0.63 -20.20
CA GLU A 190 -3.42 -0.77 -21.02
C GLU A 190 -2.48 -1.86 -20.46
N PRO A 191 -1.68 -2.55 -21.29
CA PRO A 191 -0.71 -3.53 -20.81
C PRO A 191 0.27 -2.91 -19.79
N GLY A 192 0.33 -3.50 -18.59
CA GLY A 192 1.18 -3.01 -17.50
C GLY A 192 0.63 -1.78 -16.76
N GLU A 193 -0.60 -1.35 -17.06
CA GLU A 193 -1.24 -0.25 -16.34
C GLU A 193 -1.51 -0.64 -14.87
N PRO A 194 -1.19 0.22 -13.89
CA PRO A 194 -1.49 -0.03 -12.51
C PRO A 194 -2.99 -0.06 -12.23
N VAL A 195 -3.39 -0.87 -11.25
CA VAL A 195 -4.79 -1.05 -10.89
C VAL A 195 -5.30 0.18 -10.13
N PRO A 196 -6.32 0.91 -10.63
CA PRO A 196 -6.89 2.04 -9.91
C PRO A 196 -7.66 1.57 -8.68
N VAL A 197 -7.40 2.18 -7.52
CA VAL A 197 -8.09 1.88 -6.26
C VAL A 197 -8.58 3.18 -5.63
N LEU A 198 -9.89 3.36 -5.56
CA LEU A 198 -10.50 4.49 -4.85
C LEU A 198 -10.47 4.24 -3.34
N LEU A 199 -9.79 5.14 -2.63
CA LEU A 199 -9.54 5.09 -1.19
C LEU A 199 -9.97 6.42 -0.56
N PRO A 200 -10.77 6.40 0.52
CA PRO A 200 -10.97 7.60 1.33
C PRO A 200 -9.62 8.07 1.88
N LEU A 201 -9.31 9.35 1.70
CA LEU A 201 -8.08 9.94 2.20
C LEU A 201 -8.11 10.12 3.72
N THR A 202 -9.30 10.08 4.32
CA THR A 202 -9.53 10.28 5.75
C THR A 202 -8.69 9.34 6.62
N GLY A 203 -8.12 9.92 7.68
CA GLY A 203 -7.28 9.21 8.63
C GLY A 203 -5.86 8.93 8.16
N TRP A 204 -5.42 9.44 7.00
CA TRP A 204 -3.98 9.54 6.71
C TRP A 204 -3.38 10.77 7.39
N ASP A 205 -2.32 10.54 8.17
CA ASP A 205 -1.45 11.58 8.71
C ASP A 205 -0.02 11.35 8.17
N PRO A 206 0.48 12.22 7.28
CA PRO A 206 1.83 12.11 6.73
C PRO A 206 2.96 12.16 7.76
N ALA A 207 2.72 12.74 8.95
CA ALA A 207 3.71 12.78 10.01
C ALA A 207 3.82 11.45 10.77
N ALA A 208 2.73 10.66 10.78
CA ALA A 208 2.66 9.38 11.49
C ALA A 208 3.04 8.19 10.59
N GLU A 209 2.61 8.21 9.33
CA GLU A 209 2.77 7.07 8.42
C GLU A 209 3.08 7.54 6.97
N PRO A 210 4.18 7.06 6.35
CA PRO A 210 4.42 7.32 4.93
C PRO A 210 3.31 6.75 4.03
N LEU A 211 3.08 7.37 2.87
CA LEU A 211 1.96 7.01 1.99
C LEU A 211 2.00 5.55 1.53
N GLY A 212 3.16 5.00 1.18
CA GLY A 212 3.29 3.62 0.70
C GLY A 212 2.75 2.57 1.67
N PRO A 213 3.27 2.49 2.91
CA PRO A 213 2.72 1.63 3.96
C PRO A 213 1.22 1.86 4.24
N TRP A 214 0.79 3.12 4.30
CA TRP A 214 -0.62 3.46 4.51
C TRP A 214 -1.49 2.90 3.38
N LEU A 215 -1.09 3.09 2.11
CA LEU A 215 -1.77 2.55 0.94
C LEU A 215 -1.82 1.02 0.96
N ALA A 216 -0.71 0.35 1.28
CA ALA A 216 -0.65 -1.10 1.35
C ALA A 216 -1.66 -1.65 2.37
N ARG A 217 -1.71 -1.03 3.56
CA ARG A 217 -2.67 -1.38 4.60
C ARG A 217 -4.11 -1.14 4.13
N ARG A 218 -4.41 0.03 3.57
CA ARG A 218 -5.76 0.35 3.05
C ARG A 218 -6.22 -0.58 1.92
N VAL A 219 -5.32 -0.92 1.00
CA VAL A 219 -5.59 -1.88 -0.08
C VAL A 219 -5.88 -3.28 0.49
N GLY A 220 -5.13 -3.71 1.51
CA GLY A 220 -5.38 -4.97 2.20
C GLY A 220 -6.71 -4.99 2.96
N GLU A 221 -7.09 -3.88 3.59
CA GLU A 221 -8.39 -3.70 4.27
C GLU A 221 -9.56 -3.77 3.27
N GLN A 222 -9.44 -3.12 2.11
CA GLN A 222 -10.49 -3.10 1.08
C GLN A 222 -10.58 -4.39 0.26
N CYS A 223 -9.46 -5.10 0.09
CA CYS A 223 -9.41 -6.36 -0.67
C CYS A 223 -8.83 -7.51 0.18
N PRO A 224 -9.63 -8.10 1.09
CA PRO A 224 -9.19 -9.24 1.92
C PRO A 224 -8.72 -10.46 1.12
N SER A 225 -9.15 -10.58 -0.14
CA SER A 225 -8.73 -11.67 -1.04
C SER A 225 -7.23 -11.64 -1.39
N LEU A 226 -6.55 -10.50 -1.15
CA LEU A 226 -5.10 -10.36 -1.26
C LEU A 226 -4.33 -10.95 -0.07
N LEU A 227 -5.02 -11.36 0.99
CA LEU A 227 -4.42 -12.03 2.14
C LEU A 227 -4.32 -13.55 1.96
N ALA A 228 -4.79 -14.06 0.83
CA ALA A 228 -4.73 -15.48 0.51
C ALA A 228 -3.28 -15.94 0.26
N ALA A 229 -2.98 -17.20 0.62
CA ALA A 229 -1.61 -17.71 0.55
C ALA A 229 -1.06 -17.83 -0.89
N ASP A 230 -1.94 -17.92 -1.89
CA ASP A 230 -1.61 -18.16 -3.30
C ASP A 230 -1.14 -16.92 -4.08
N VAL A 231 -1.34 -15.73 -3.52
CA VAL A 231 -0.91 -14.43 -4.07
C VAL A 231 0.39 -13.90 -3.43
N GLY A 232 0.99 -14.69 -2.55
CA GLY A 232 2.21 -14.32 -1.82
C GLY A 232 1.90 -13.58 -0.51
N ARG A 233 2.85 -13.65 0.43
CA ARG A 233 2.73 -12.93 1.71
C ARG A 233 2.89 -11.44 1.45
N ASP A 234 2.04 -10.63 2.07
CA ASP A 234 2.08 -9.16 1.98
C ASP A 234 1.90 -8.61 0.54
N ALA A 235 1.05 -9.27 -0.24
CA ALA A 235 0.72 -8.87 -1.61
C ALA A 235 0.34 -7.37 -1.75
N PRO A 236 -0.42 -6.74 -0.82
CA PRO A 236 -0.70 -5.30 -0.92
C PRO A 236 0.57 -4.44 -0.90
N ALA A 237 1.53 -4.74 -0.03
CA ALA A 237 2.79 -3.99 0.05
C ALA A 237 3.63 -4.16 -1.21
N GLU A 238 3.63 -5.36 -1.80
CA GLU A 238 4.34 -5.63 -3.06
C GLU A 238 3.72 -4.89 -4.25
N LEU A 239 2.38 -4.90 -4.38
CA LEU A 239 1.68 -4.18 -5.44
C LEU A 239 1.95 -2.67 -5.35
N VAL A 240 1.86 -2.09 -4.14
CA VAL A 240 2.13 -0.67 -3.91
C VAL A 240 3.61 -0.34 -4.10
N GLY A 241 4.51 -1.19 -3.58
CA GLY A 241 5.95 -1.05 -3.67
C GLY A 241 6.45 -1.06 -5.11
N ARG A 242 5.86 -1.89 -5.97
CA ARG A 242 6.18 -2.00 -7.41
C ARG A 242 5.47 -0.96 -8.27
N GLY A 243 4.60 -0.12 -7.70
CA GLY A 243 3.85 0.88 -8.45
C GLY A 243 2.77 0.28 -9.34
N LEU A 244 2.25 -0.90 -8.98
CA LEU A 244 1.15 -1.60 -9.68
C LEU A 244 -0.23 -1.16 -9.17
N VAL A 245 -0.28 -0.14 -8.29
CA VAL A 245 -1.49 0.47 -7.76
C VAL A 245 -1.52 1.94 -8.16
N LEU A 246 -2.64 2.37 -8.73
CA LEU A 246 -2.99 3.76 -8.98
C LEU A 246 -3.93 4.23 -7.85
N PRO A 247 -3.44 4.96 -6.85
CA PRO A 247 -4.31 5.47 -5.80
C PRO A 247 -5.22 6.57 -6.34
N VAL A 248 -6.51 6.43 -6.10
CA VAL A 248 -7.51 7.49 -6.29
C VAL A 248 -7.96 7.91 -4.89
N LEU A 249 -7.41 9.00 -4.39
CA LEU A 249 -7.59 9.49 -3.02
C LEU A 249 -8.78 10.45 -2.98
N ASP A 250 -9.86 10.06 -2.30
CA ASP A 250 -11.09 10.86 -2.19
C ASP A 250 -11.11 11.68 -0.90
N GLY A 251 -11.32 13.00 -1.01
CA GLY A 251 -11.65 13.85 0.15
C GLY A 251 -10.47 14.59 0.79
N LEU A 252 -9.66 15.34 0.03
CA LEU A 252 -8.70 16.29 0.63
C LEU A 252 -9.37 17.29 1.57
N ASP A 253 -10.59 17.73 1.25
CA ASP A 253 -11.35 18.67 2.09
C ASP A 253 -11.79 18.06 3.44
N GLU A 254 -11.83 16.73 3.53
CA GLU A 254 -12.18 16.00 4.76
C GLU A 254 -11.01 15.94 5.75
N GLN A 255 -9.80 16.29 5.31
CA GLN A 255 -8.65 16.45 6.20
C GLN A 255 -8.78 17.73 7.04
N PRO A 256 -8.27 17.72 8.29
CA PRO A 256 -8.14 18.94 9.09
C PRO A 256 -7.42 20.04 8.31
N GLU A 257 -7.91 21.27 8.39
CA GLU A 257 -7.41 22.40 7.60
C GLU A 257 -5.89 22.57 7.69
N ALA A 258 -5.33 22.45 8.90
CA ALA A 258 -3.90 22.53 9.16
C ALA A 258 -3.08 21.39 8.52
N LEU A 259 -3.70 20.24 8.24
CA LEU A 259 -3.04 19.05 7.70
C LEU A 259 -3.04 19.02 6.16
N ARG A 260 -3.98 19.71 5.51
CA ARG A 260 -4.09 19.76 4.04
C ARG A 260 -2.81 20.19 3.31
N PRO A 261 -2.10 21.28 3.70
CA PRO A 261 -0.83 21.63 3.05
C PRO A 261 0.24 20.55 3.25
N VAL A 262 0.28 19.92 4.43
CA VAL A 262 1.22 18.83 4.74
C VAL A 262 0.94 17.61 3.89
N VAL A 263 -0.33 17.27 3.68
CA VAL A 263 -0.78 16.20 2.78
C VAL A 263 -0.33 16.47 1.35
N LEU A 264 -0.55 17.67 0.82
CA LEU A 264 -0.11 18.03 -0.54
C LEU A 264 1.42 17.94 -0.69
N ALA A 265 2.16 18.47 0.28
CA ALA A 265 3.62 18.37 0.31
C ALA A 265 4.09 16.92 0.36
N ALA A 266 3.46 16.09 1.19
CA ALA A 266 3.79 14.67 1.31
C ALA A 266 3.51 13.90 0.02
N LEU A 267 2.42 14.20 -0.68
CA LEU A 267 2.10 13.62 -1.98
C LEU A 267 3.13 13.98 -3.06
N ASN A 268 3.75 15.16 -2.97
CA ASN A 268 4.83 15.59 -3.88
C ASN A 268 6.23 15.13 -3.43
N SER A 269 6.36 14.65 -2.20
CA SER A 269 7.64 14.27 -1.61
C SER A 269 8.15 12.93 -2.13
N THR A 270 9.42 12.62 -1.84
CA THR A 270 10.09 11.38 -2.22
C THR A 270 9.43 10.10 -1.70
N GLY A 271 8.53 10.20 -0.71
CA GLY A 271 7.77 9.06 -0.17
C GLY A 271 6.78 8.43 -1.16
N TRP A 272 6.37 9.17 -2.20
CA TRP A 272 5.67 8.67 -3.36
C TRP A 272 6.30 9.34 -4.59
N PRO A 273 7.18 8.64 -5.34
CA PRO A 273 7.95 9.26 -6.40
C PRO A 273 7.05 10.07 -7.34
N ALA A 274 7.45 11.29 -7.72
CA ALA A 274 6.65 12.15 -8.59
C ALA A 274 6.33 11.51 -9.96
N SER A 275 7.06 10.47 -10.36
CA SER A 275 6.78 9.65 -11.53
C SER A 275 5.62 8.66 -11.37
N ARG A 276 5.08 8.49 -10.16
CA ARG A 276 3.97 7.57 -9.90
C ARG A 276 2.62 8.24 -10.09
N PRO A 277 1.66 7.53 -10.71
CA PRO A 277 0.34 8.07 -10.98
C PRO A 277 -0.45 8.21 -9.68
N LEU A 278 -1.40 9.14 -9.66
CA LEU A 278 -2.25 9.45 -8.51
C LEU A 278 -3.43 10.30 -8.97
N VAL A 279 -4.62 10.02 -8.44
CA VAL A 279 -5.75 10.93 -8.54
C VAL A 279 -6.11 11.42 -7.15
N LEU A 280 -6.35 12.72 -6.99
CA LEU A 280 -6.79 13.33 -5.75
C LEU A 280 -8.10 14.07 -5.98
N THR A 281 -9.06 13.96 -5.08
CA THR A 281 -10.27 14.79 -5.10
C THR A 281 -10.26 15.79 -3.94
N GLY A 282 -10.91 16.92 -4.14
CA GLY A 282 -11.10 17.89 -3.07
C GLY A 282 -11.99 19.05 -3.49
N ARG A 283 -12.40 19.87 -2.53
CA ARG A 283 -13.11 21.10 -2.87
C ARG A 283 -12.17 22.18 -3.39
N THR A 284 -12.68 22.99 -4.32
CA THR A 284 -11.87 23.99 -5.02
C THR A 284 -11.27 25.05 -4.08
N ARG A 285 -12.04 25.55 -3.10
CA ARG A 285 -11.55 26.56 -2.15
C ARG A 285 -10.53 25.97 -1.20
N GLU A 286 -10.87 24.86 -0.57
CA GLU A 286 -10.04 24.17 0.40
C GLU A 286 -8.71 23.69 -0.22
N TYR A 287 -8.72 23.31 -1.50
CA TYR A 287 -7.50 23.06 -2.27
C TYR A 287 -6.68 24.34 -2.49
N ALA A 288 -7.31 25.42 -2.96
CA ALA A 288 -6.61 26.69 -3.19
C ALA A 288 -6.00 27.25 -1.88
N ASP A 289 -6.73 27.17 -0.78
CA ASP A 289 -6.28 27.59 0.55
C ASP A 289 -5.09 26.75 1.01
N ALA A 290 -5.15 25.42 0.82
CA ALA A 290 -4.05 24.52 1.15
C ALA A 290 -2.79 24.76 0.30
N VAL A 291 -2.94 25.11 -0.98
CA VAL A 291 -1.83 25.47 -1.86
C VAL A 291 -1.20 26.82 -1.46
N ALA A 292 -2.03 27.78 -1.02
CA ALA A 292 -1.57 29.10 -0.61
C ALA A 292 -0.95 29.12 0.81
N ALA A 293 -1.26 28.13 1.63
CA ALA A 293 -0.74 28.02 3.00
C ALA A 293 0.79 27.76 3.03
N PRO A 294 1.48 28.14 4.12
CA PRO A 294 2.90 27.86 4.28
C PRO A 294 3.20 26.36 4.19
N GLY A 295 4.17 25.99 3.34
CA GLY A 295 4.52 24.59 3.09
C GLY A 295 3.56 23.86 2.14
N GLY A 296 2.50 24.51 1.68
CA GLY A 296 1.60 24.00 0.65
C GLY A 296 2.20 24.06 -0.75
N ASP A 297 1.81 23.08 -1.57
CA ASP A 297 2.22 23.01 -2.98
C ASP A 297 1.07 22.47 -3.84
N VAL A 298 1.09 22.82 -5.12
CA VAL A 298 0.18 22.26 -6.12
C VAL A 298 0.50 20.79 -6.32
N LEU A 299 -0.49 19.98 -6.70
CA LEU A 299 -0.23 18.56 -6.97
C LEU A 299 0.59 18.47 -8.25
N THR A 300 1.87 18.10 -8.15
CA THR A 300 2.81 18.17 -9.29
C THR A 300 2.49 17.13 -10.36
N GLY A 301 1.80 17.52 -11.43
CA GLY A 301 1.24 16.60 -12.43
C GLY A 301 1.83 16.68 -13.83
N ALA A 302 2.67 17.68 -14.13
CA ALA A 302 3.28 17.90 -15.43
C ALA A 302 4.78 17.75 -15.34
#